data_AF-K1RT26-F1
#
_entry.id   AF-K1RT26-F1
#
_cell.length_a   1.000
_cell.length_b   1.000
_cell.length_c   1.000
_cell.angle_alpha   90.00
_cell.angle_beta   90.00
_cell.angle_gamma   90.00
#
_symmetry.space_group_name_H-M   'P 1'
#
loop_
_entity.id
_entity.type
_entity.pdbx_description
1 polymer ?
#
loop_
_entity_poly.entity_id
_entity_poly.type
_entity_poly.pdbx_seq_one_letter_code
_entity_poly.pdbx_strand_id
1 'polypeptide(L)'
;NDMSIAENHGGLYKNLKQLRDTDGKSECNLFKSMGLDYVFVKDGNDIDSLITAFEQVKDSTYPVVVHICTQKGNGYKIAEENKENWHYCGPFNLETGKSDMSQDGGEDYSSMTADILLKKMKEDKTVVGITSATPTVFGFTEDKRKEAGSQFVDVGIAEETAVALASGIAKNGGKPV
;
A
#
# COMPACT_ATOMS: atom_id res chain seq x y z
N ASN A 1 7.11 6.90 0.23
CA ASN A 1 7.73 5.68 0.79
C ASN A 1 7.39 4.39 0.04
N ASP A 2 6.72 4.45 -1.11
CA ASP A 2 6.43 3.32 -2.01
C ASP A 2 5.62 2.16 -1.38
N MET A 3 4.91 2.44 -0.28
CA MET A 3 4.10 1.45 0.42
C MET A 3 2.72 2.04 0.80
N SER A 4 1.70 1.19 0.82
CA SER A 4 0.44 1.42 1.56
C SER A 4 0.60 0.73 2.93
N ILE A 5 -0.28 -0.20 3.30
CA ILE A 5 0.04 -1.27 4.27
C ILE A 5 0.96 -2.28 3.58
N ALA A 6 0.44 -2.92 2.53
CA ALA A 6 1.16 -3.78 1.59
C ALA A 6 1.78 -2.95 0.44
N GLU A 7 2.25 -3.61 -0.61
CA GLU A 7 2.73 -2.95 -1.82
C GLU A 7 1.67 -2.01 -2.44
N ASN A 8 2.12 -0.93 -3.09
CA ASN A 8 1.21 0.01 -3.74
C ASN A 8 0.70 -0.54 -5.09
N HIS A 9 -0.59 -0.36 -5.35
CA HIS A 9 -1.24 -0.74 -6.61
C HIS A 9 -1.88 0.48 -7.30
N GLY A 10 -1.91 0.48 -8.64
CA GLY A 10 -2.63 1.49 -9.42
C GLY A 10 -1.77 2.38 -10.32
N GLY A 11 -2.43 3.09 -11.24
CA GLY A 11 -1.77 3.90 -12.28
C GLY A 11 -1.00 5.11 -11.74
N LEU A 12 -1.49 5.72 -10.65
CA LEU A 12 -0.84 6.86 -10.00
C LEU A 12 0.61 6.53 -9.59
N TYR A 13 0.83 5.35 -9.02
CA TYR A 13 2.16 4.98 -8.51
C TYR A 13 3.21 4.80 -9.61
N LYS A 14 2.80 4.49 -10.84
CA LYS A 14 3.70 4.51 -12.00
C LYS A 14 4.17 5.93 -12.31
N ASN A 15 3.26 6.91 -12.26
CA ASN A 15 3.59 8.32 -12.44
C ASN A 15 4.48 8.83 -11.30
N LEU A 16 4.14 8.51 -10.05
CA LEU A 16 4.96 8.87 -8.90
C LEU A 16 6.36 8.26 -8.99
N LYS A 17 6.49 7.00 -9.43
CA LYS A 17 7.78 6.35 -9.68
C LYS A 17 8.59 7.11 -10.73
N GLN A 18 7.96 7.45 -11.86
CA GLN A 18 8.62 8.22 -12.91
C GLN A 18 9.10 9.59 -12.39
N LEU A 19 8.31 10.28 -11.57
CA LEU A 19 8.72 11.52 -10.91
C LEU A 19 9.93 11.29 -9.99
N ARG A 20 9.97 10.20 -9.22
CA ARG A 20 11.14 9.88 -8.39
C ARG A 20 12.39 9.57 -9.21
N ASP A 21 12.26 8.74 -10.24
CA ASP A 21 13.37 8.34 -11.11
C ASP A 21 13.97 9.51 -11.91
N THR A 22 13.21 10.60 -12.07
CA THR A 22 13.62 11.80 -12.82
C THR A 22 13.89 13.02 -11.94
N ASP A 23 14.02 12.83 -10.62
CA ASP A 23 14.21 13.91 -9.64
C ASP A 23 13.15 15.04 -9.81
N GLY A 24 11.89 14.64 -10.03
CA GLY A 24 10.74 15.54 -10.21
C GLY A 24 10.60 16.16 -11.60
N LYS A 25 11.48 15.81 -12.56
CA LYS A 25 11.56 16.47 -13.88
C LYS A 25 10.77 15.76 -14.99
N SER A 26 9.98 14.74 -14.67
CA SER A 26 9.13 14.07 -15.66
C SER A 26 8.20 15.07 -16.36
N GLU A 27 8.15 15.02 -17.69
CA GLU A 27 7.16 15.75 -18.48
C GLU A 27 5.74 15.28 -18.18
N CYS A 28 5.59 14.00 -17.85
CA CYS A 28 4.33 13.43 -17.38
C CYS A 28 4.19 13.69 -15.88
N ASN A 29 3.81 14.91 -15.50
CA ASN A 29 3.57 15.27 -14.11
C ASN A 29 2.06 15.45 -13.86
N LEU A 30 1.44 14.47 -13.20
CA LEU A 30 0.00 14.49 -12.93
C LEU A 30 -0.44 15.75 -12.18
N PHE A 31 0.36 16.22 -11.22
CA PHE A 31 0.02 17.39 -10.41
C PHE A 31 -0.02 18.67 -11.26
N LYS A 32 0.95 18.85 -12.14
CA LYS A 32 0.96 19.97 -13.09
C LYS A 32 -0.23 19.91 -14.05
N SER A 33 -0.60 18.72 -14.52
CA SER A 33 -1.80 18.54 -15.35
C SER A 33 -3.11 18.90 -14.61
N MET A 34 -3.12 18.79 -13.28
CA MET A 34 -4.22 19.26 -12.42
C MET A 34 -4.18 20.76 -12.12
N GLY A 35 -3.20 21.50 -12.67
CA GLY A 35 -3.00 22.92 -12.41
C GLY A 35 -2.32 23.24 -11.08
N LEU A 36 -1.62 22.26 -10.49
CA LEU A 36 -0.88 22.43 -9.24
C LEU A 36 0.60 22.67 -9.54
N ASP A 37 1.21 23.60 -8.80
CA ASP A 37 2.66 23.71 -8.80
C ASP A 37 3.28 22.52 -8.06
N TYR A 38 4.56 22.25 -8.33
CA TYR A 38 5.19 21.01 -7.90
C TYR A 38 6.64 21.21 -7.49
N VAL A 39 6.96 20.77 -6.28
CA VAL A 39 8.31 20.70 -5.71
C VAL A 39 8.60 19.25 -5.34
N PHE A 40 9.80 18.77 -5.66
CA PHE A 40 10.23 17.42 -5.35
C PHE A 40 11.36 17.42 -4.33
N VAL A 41 11.26 16.56 -3.32
CA VAL A 41 12.27 16.36 -2.29
C VAL A 41 12.69 14.90 -2.31
N LYS A 42 13.90 14.65 -2.81
CA LYS A 42 14.47 13.29 -2.91
C LYS A 42 14.81 12.71 -1.55
N ASP A 43 15.40 13.54 -0.68
CA ASP A 43 15.88 13.13 0.64
C ASP A 43 14.86 13.55 1.70
N GLY A 44 13.70 12.90 1.71
CA GLY A 44 12.60 13.25 2.61
C GLY A 44 12.79 12.87 4.07
N ASN A 45 13.92 12.24 4.42
CA ASN A 45 14.33 11.96 5.79
C ASN A 45 15.40 12.94 6.29
N ASP A 46 15.83 13.91 5.46
CA ASP A 46 16.78 14.95 5.81
C ASP A 46 16.05 16.24 6.22
N ILE A 47 16.30 16.72 7.44
CA ILE A 47 15.58 17.87 8.02
C ILE A 47 15.90 19.15 7.26
N ASP A 48 17.16 19.36 6.86
CA ASP A 48 17.58 20.59 6.18
C ASP A 48 16.94 20.70 4.78
N SER A 49 16.84 19.57 4.07
CA SER A 49 16.13 19.47 2.79
C SER A 49 14.64 19.79 2.94
N LEU A 50 14.00 19.32 4.01
CA LEU A 50 12.59 19.62 4.29
C LEU A 50 12.38 21.09 4.63
N ILE A 51 13.23 21.68 5.48
CA ILE A 51 13.17 23.10 5.83
C ILE A 51 13.30 23.94 4.57
N THR A 52 14.30 23.67 3.74
CA THR A 52 14.53 24.39 2.47
C THR A 52 13.30 24.33 1.56
N ALA A 53 12.71 23.13 1.38
CA ALA A 53 11.55 22.94 0.52
C ALA A 53 10.31 23.66 1.08
N PHE A 54 10.10 23.67 2.40
CA PHE A 54 8.97 24.36 3.01
C PHE A 54 9.14 25.87 3.00
N GLU A 55 10.34 26.40 3.24
CA GLU A 55 10.63 27.83 3.11
C GLU A 55 10.39 28.34 1.69
N GLN A 56 10.69 27.53 0.67
CA GLN A 56 10.43 27.86 -0.73
C GLN A 56 8.92 28.08 -1.02
N VAL A 57 8.03 27.33 -0.36
CA VAL A 57 6.60 27.31 -0.70
C VAL A 57 5.68 27.98 0.33
N LYS A 58 6.20 28.32 1.52
CA LYS A 58 5.38 28.77 2.67
C LYS A 58 4.51 30.00 2.40
N ASP A 59 4.99 30.92 1.56
CA ASP A 59 4.30 32.18 1.23
C ASP A 59 3.62 32.12 -0.15
N SER A 60 3.49 30.93 -0.74
CA SER A 60 2.83 30.75 -2.04
C SER A 60 1.37 31.20 -1.98
N THR A 61 0.94 31.93 -3.00
CA THR A 61 -0.45 32.38 -3.17
C THR A 61 -1.31 31.41 -3.98
N TYR A 62 -0.74 30.28 -4.37
CA TYR A 62 -1.37 29.21 -5.14
C TYR A 62 -0.99 27.82 -4.58
N PRO A 63 -1.78 26.77 -4.86
CA PRO A 63 -1.51 25.43 -4.35
C PRO A 63 -0.23 24.82 -4.90
N VAL A 64 0.60 24.27 -4.00
CA VAL A 64 1.85 23.57 -4.35
C VAL A 64 1.85 22.17 -3.76
N VAL A 65 2.17 21.18 -4.57
CA VAL A 65 2.44 19.81 -4.13
C VAL A 65 3.93 19.69 -3.81
N VAL A 66 4.26 19.42 -2.56
CA VAL A 66 5.61 19.03 -2.14
C VAL A 66 5.66 17.50 -2.06
N HIS A 67 6.22 16.86 -3.09
CA HIS A 67 6.35 15.41 -3.15
C HIS A 67 7.65 14.97 -2.48
N ILE A 68 7.52 14.36 -1.30
CA ILE A 68 8.62 14.01 -0.41
C ILE A 68 8.85 12.49 -0.42
N CYS A 69 10.09 12.08 -0.68
CA CYS A 69 10.50 10.69 -0.69
C CYS A 69 11.02 10.24 0.68
N THR A 70 10.24 9.43 1.38
CA THR A 70 10.60 8.90 2.71
C THR A 70 10.81 7.39 2.70
N GLN A 71 11.47 6.86 3.73
CA GLN A 71 11.57 5.42 4.00
C GLN A 71 10.54 4.98 5.05
N LYS A 72 9.74 3.94 4.74
CA LYS A 72 8.80 3.35 5.70
C LYS A 72 9.59 2.58 6.77
N GLY A 73 9.30 2.83 8.04
CA GLY A 73 10.02 2.25 9.17
C GLY A 73 11.33 2.95 9.54
N ASN A 74 11.66 4.09 8.90
CA ASN A 74 12.93 4.80 9.07
C ASN A 74 13.30 4.98 10.55
N GLY A 75 14.52 4.58 10.91
CA GLY A 75 15.05 4.64 12.28
C GLY A 75 14.87 3.35 13.07
N TYR A 76 14.20 2.34 12.50
CA TYR A 76 14.11 1.01 13.10
C TYR A 76 14.30 -0.08 12.05
N LYS A 77 15.52 -0.64 12.00
CA LYS A 77 15.97 -1.58 10.97
C LYS A 77 15.00 -2.74 10.69
N ILE A 78 14.42 -3.34 11.73
CA ILE A 78 13.48 -4.46 11.56
C ILE A 78 12.22 -4.01 10.79
N ALA A 79 11.70 -2.81 11.06
CA ALA A 79 10.56 -2.25 10.34
C ALA A 79 10.91 -1.77 8.93
N GLU A 80 12.15 -1.32 8.70
CA GLU A 80 12.63 -0.97 7.36
C GLU A 80 12.73 -2.20 6.45
N GLU A 81 13.11 -3.36 6.99
CA GLU A 81 13.20 -4.63 6.27
C GLU A 81 11.82 -5.30 6.12
N ASN A 82 10.93 -5.15 7.10
CA ASN A 82 9.64 -5.85 7.17
C ASN A 82 8.43 -4.89 7.16
N LYS A 83 8.40 -3.99 6.17
CA LYS A 83 7.51 -2.81 6.11
C LYS A 83 6.01 -3.09 6.23
N GLU A 84 5.52 -4.21 5.68
CA GLU A 84 4.10 -4.58 5.75
C GLU A 84 3.74 -5.04 7.18
N ASN A 85 4.50 -6.00 7.72
CA ASN A 85 4.30 -6.53 9.07
C ASN A 85 4.49 -5.48 10.17
N TRP A 86 5.35 -4.48 9.94
CA TRP A 86 5.58 -3.38 10.88
C TRP A 86 4.75 -2.13 10.58
N HIS A 87 3.74 -2.22 9.70
CA HIS A 87 2.76 -1.14 9.56
C HIS A 87 2.04 -0.87 10.89
N TYR A 88 1.76 -1.93 11.65
CA TYR A 88 1.24 -1.89 13.01
C TYR A 88 1.80 -3.07 13.80
N CYS A 89 2.19 -2.83 15.04
CA CYS A 89 2.58 -3.89 15.98
C CYS A 89 2.03 -3.56 17.39
N GLY A 90 1.69 -4.60 18.14
CA GLY A 90 1.46 -4.48 19.58
C GLY A 90 2.77 -4.29 20.35
N PRO A 91 2.76 -4.27 21.70
CA PRO A 91 3.98 -4.18 22.50
C PRO A 91 5.03 -5.21 22.09
N PHE A 92 6.27 -4.75 21.95
CA PHE A 92 7.40 -5.56 21.50
C PHE A 92 8.70 -5.12 22.18
N ASN A 93 9.68 -6.03 22.20
CA ASN A 93 11.02 -5.74 22.63
C ASN A 93 11.80 -5.02 21.51
N LEU A 94 12.29 -3.82 21.79
CA LEU A 94 12.93 -2.96 20.78
C LEU A 94 14.15 -3.63 20.11
N GLU A 95 15.00 -4.32 20.88
CA GLU A 95 16.23 -4.94 20.36
C GLU A 95 15.95 -6.12 19.44
N THR A 96 14.96 -6.94 19.79
CA THR A 96 14.67 -8.21 19.10
C THR A 96 13.52 -8.14 18.10
N GLY A 97 12.66 -7.12 18.20
CA GLY A 97 11.43 -6.98 17.41
C GLY A 97 10.35 -8.00 17.77
N LYS A 98 10.53 -8.79 18.84
CA LYS A 98 9.58 -9.83 19.24
C LYS A 98 8.52 -9.26 20.18
N SER A 99 7.28 -9.70 19.99
CA SER A 99 6.21 -9.42 20.94
C SER A 99 6.22 -10.45 22.06
N ASP A 100 6.12 -9.98 23.31
CA ASP A 100 5.93 -10.81 24.50
C ASP A 100 4.45 -11.08 24.77
N MET A 101 3.55 -10.57 23.92
CA MET A 101 2.13 -10.86 24.00
C MET A 101 1.91 -12.34 23.68
N SER A 102 1.27 -13.06 24.60
CA SER A 102 0.84 -14.43 24.33
C SER A 102 -0.17 -14.40 23.19
N GLN A 103 0.17 -14.98 22.05
CA GLN A 103 -0.83 -15.35 21.06
C GLN A 103 -1.57 -16.54 21.65
N ASP A 104 -2.84 -16.35 22.02
CA ASP A 104 -3.72 -17.48 22.26
C ASP A 104 -3.69 -18.30 20.97
N GLY A 105 -3.14 -19.51 21.01
CA GLY A 105 -2.97 -20.40 19.84
C GLY A 105 -4.31 -20.95 19.30
N GLY A 106 -5.38 -20.19 19.47
CA GLY A 106 -6.71 -20.48 18.97
C GLY A 106 -6.84 -20.18 17.48
N GLU A 107 -7.99 -20.54 16.93
CA GLU A 107 -8.32 -20.29 15.54
C GLU A 107 -8.52 -18.79 15.30
N ASP A 108 -7.95 -18.30 14.20
CA ASP A 108 -8.10 -16.91 13.77
C ASP A 108 -8.96 -16.85 12.50
N TYR A 109 -10.00 -16.02 12.53
CA TYR A 109 -10.95 -15.89 11.42
C TYR A 109 -10.28 -15.48 10.11
N SER A 110 -9.21 -14.68 10.15
CA SER A 110 -8.52 -14.27 8.92
C SER A 110 -7.84 -15.48 8.27
N SER A 111 -7.12 -16.28 9.05
CA SER A 111 -6.46 -17.51 8.57
C SER A 111 -7.46 -18.52 8.00
N MET A 112 -8.55 -18.79 8.72
CA MET A 112 -9.61 -19.69 8.27
C MET A 112 -10.25 -19.20 6.96
N THR A 113 -10.51 -17.89 6.87
CA THR A 113 -11.10 -17.27 5.68
C THR A 113 -10.21 -17.45 4.47
N ALA A 114 -8.91 -17.16 4.61
CA ALA A 114 -7.94 -17.32 3.53
C ALA A 114 -7.82 -18.78 3.07
N ASP A 115 -7.79 -19.73 4.00
CA ASP A 115 -7.65 -21.15 3.67
C ASP A 115 -8.88 -21.68 2.92
N ILE A 116 -10.08 -21.27 3.35
CA ILE A 116 -11.34 -21.59 2.67
C ILE A 116 -11.36 -20.96 1.27
N LEU A 117 -11.00 -19.68 1.14
CA LEU A 117 -10.99 -19.01 -0.15
C LEU A 117 -9.97 -19.60 -1.11
N LEU A 118 -8.74 -19.87 -0.68
CA LEU A 118 -7.71 -20.49 -1.53
C LEU A 118 -8.15 -21.87 -2.02
N LYS A 119 -8.77 -22.68 -1.16
CA LYS A 119 -9.37 -23.96 -1.57
C LYS A 119 -10.45 -23.74 -2.63
N LYS A 120 -11.34 -22.76 -2.44
CA LYS A 120 -12.39 -22.44 -3.41
C LYS A 120 -11.84 -21.90 -4.74
N MET A 121 -10.81 -21.07 -4.71
CA MET A 121 -10.15 -20.55 -5.92
C MET A 121 -9.46 -21.65 -6.75
N LYS A 122 -8.91 -22.67 -6.08
CA LYS A 122 -8.35 -23.85 -6.76
C LYS A 122 -9.41 -24.65 -7.50
N GLU A 123 -10.58 -24.83 -6.88
CA GLU A 123 -11.71 -25.60 -7.41
C GLU A 123 -12.50 -24.82 -8.47
N ASP A 124 -12.53 -23.49 -8.38
CA ASP A 124 -13.40 -22.63 -9.18
C ASP A 124 -12.68 -21.34 -9.61
N LYS A 125 -12.44 -21.21 -10.91
CA LYS A 125 -11.77 -20.05 -11.53
C LYS A 125 -12.62 -18.78 -11.54
N THR A 126 -13.90 -18.87 -11.19
CA THR A 126 -14.80 -17.73 -11.12
C THR A 126 -14.73 -17.01 -9.77
N VAL A 127 -14.13 -17.63 -8.74
CA VAL A 127 -13.94 -17.02 -7.43
C VAL A 127 -12.83 -15.97 -7.49
N VAL A 128 -13.11 -14.75 -7.04
CA VAL A 128 -12.15 -13.65 -7.01
C VAL A 128 -12.20 -12.99 -5.63
N GLY A 129 -11.08 -12.97 -4.91
CA GLY A 129 -10.94 -12.22 -3.66
C GLY A 129 -10.56 -10.77 -3.97
N ILE A 130 -11.28 -9.82 -3.39
CA ILE A 130 -11.05 -8.39 -3.60
C ILE A 130 -10.73 -7.74 -2.25
N THR A 131 -9.69 -6.92 -2.21
CA THR A 131 -9.32 -6.16 -1.00
C THR A 131 -9.05 -4.69 -1.35
N SER A 132 -9.20 -3.81 -0.37
CA SER A 132 -8.81 -2.41 -0.45
C SER A 132 -7.56 -2.14 0.40
N ALA A 133 -6.37 -2.45 -0.14
CA ALA A 133 -5.07 -2.24 0.48
C ALA A 133 -4.80 -2.95 1.83
N THR A 134 -5.74 -3.76 2.33
CA THR A 134 -5.62 -4.47 3.62
C THR A 134 -5.73 -6.00 3.45
N PRO A 135 -4.86 -6.64 2.64
CA PRO A 135 -4.98 -8.06 2.30
C PRO A 135 -4.89 -8.99 3.52
N THR A 136 -4.07 -8.64 4.51
CA THR A 136 -3.84 -9.47 5.70
C THR A 136 -5.03 -9.50 6.66
N VAL A 137 -5.94 -8.52 6.62
CA VAL A 137 -7.20 -8.55 7.40
C VAL A 137 -8.08 -9.72 6.96
N PHE A 138 -7.97 -10.14 5.70
CA PHE A 138 -8.65 -11.29 5.14
C PHE A 138 -7.78 -12.56 5.16
N GLY A 139 -6.63 -12.50 5.85
CA GLY A 139 -5.67 -13.59 5.99
C GLY A 139 -4.79 -13.82 4.76
N PHE A 140 -4.78 -12.92 3.77
CA PHE A 140 -3.96 -13.03 2.56
C PHE A 140 -2.59 -12.39 2.76
N THR A 141 -1.67 -13.16 3.32
CA THR A 141 -0.23 -12.87 3.33
C THR A 141 0.38 -12.92 1.93
N GLU A 142 1.59 -12.39 1.74
CA GLU A 142 2.26 -12.28 0.44
C GLU A 142 2.32 -13.63 -0.33
N ASP A 143 2.62 -14.73 0.38
CA ASP A 143 2.65 -16.08 -0.18
C ASP A 143 1.26 -16.56 -0.63
N LYS A 144 0.21 -16.27 0.15
CA LYS A 144 -1.18 -16.59 -0.21
C LYS A 144 -1.68 -15.75 -1.39
N ARG A 145 -1.27 -14.48 -1.48
CA ARG A 145 -1.53 -13.62 -2.66
C ARG A 145 -0.88 -14.21 -3.91
N LYS A 146 0.38 -14.67 -3.81
CA LYS A 146 1.09 -15.35 -4.92
C LYS A 146 0.39 -16.65 -5.34
N GLU A 147 -0.10 -17.43 -4.38
CA GLU A 147 -0.85 -18.66 -4.65
C GLU A 147 -2.18 -18.37 -5.38
N ALA A 148 -2.92 -17.35 -4.94
CA ALA A 148 -4.19 -16.96 -5.55
C ALA A 148 -4.03 -16.37 -6.98
N GLY A 149 -2.87 -15.74 -7.25
CA GLY A 149 -2.54 -15.22 -8.58
C GLY A 149 -3.59 -14.23 -9.08
N SER A 150 -4.09 -14.43 -10.31
CA SER A 150 -5.07 -13.53 -10.93
C SER A 150 -6.47 -13.57 -10.29
N GLN A 151 -6.71 -14.49 -9.35
CA GLN A 151 -7.97 -14.56 -8.61
C GLN A 151 -7.95 -13.70 -7.34
N PHE A 152 -6.88 -12.94 -7.09
CA PHE A 152 -6.80 -11.96 -6.02
C PHE A 152 -6.53 -10.57 -6.59
N VAL A 153 -7.35 -9.59 -6.20
CA VAL A 153 -7.26 -8.21 -6.69
C VAL A 153 -7.23 -7.25 -5.51
N ASP A 154 -6.15 -6.46 -5.43
CA ASP A 154 -6.08 -5.31 -4.54
C ASP A 154 -6.34 -4.03 -5.35
N VAL A 155 -7.39 -3.30 -4.98
CA VAL A 155 -7.76 -2.05 -5.66
C VAL A 155 -7.07 -0.81 -5.08
N GLY A 156 -6.19 -0.98 -4.08
CA GLY A 156 -5.67 0.10 -3.26
C GLY A 156 -6.71 0.61 -2.25
N ILE A 157 -6.51 1.80 -1.71
CA ILE A 157 -7.45 2.43 -0.75
C ILE A 157 -8.62 3.03 -1.54
N ALA A 158 -9.48 2.16 -2.09
CA ALA A 158 -10.58 2.52 -2.97
C ALA A 158 -11.75 1.53 -2.84
N GLU A 159 -12.38 1.49 -1.68
CA GLU A 159 -13.52 0.61 -1.38
C GLU A 159 -14.65 0.75 -2.41
N GLU A 160 -14.92 1.96 -2.90
CA GLU A 160 -15.91 2.19 -3.94
C GLU A 160 -15.58 1.45 -5.24
N THR A 161 -14.28 1.35 -5.57
CA THR A 161 -13.79 0.61 -6.72
C THR A 161 -13.92 -0.89 -6.48
N ALA A 162 -13.62 -1.38 -5.27
CA ALA A 162 -13.81 -2.78 -4.92
C ALA A 162 -15.27 -3.23 -5.11
N VAL A 163 -16.22 -2.45 -4.60
CA VAL A 163 -17.66 -2.74 -4.70
C VAL A 163 -18.16 -2.69 -6.15
N ALA A 164 -17.72 -1.69 -6.92
CA ALA A 164 -18.06 -1.59 -8.34
C ALA A 164 -17.48 -2.76 -9.15
N LEU A 165 -16.22 -3.13 -8.89
CA LEU A 165 -15.55 -4.26 -9.53
C LEU A 165 -16.27 -5.58 -9.20
N ALA A 166 -16.61 -5.81 -7.94
CA ALA A 166 -17.38 -6.96 -7.50
C ALA A 166 -18.72 -7.04 -8.25
N SER A 167 -19.44 -5.92 -8.36
CA SER A 167 -20.70 -5.87 -9.10
C SER A 167 -20.54 -6.28 -10.57
N GLY A 168 -19.48 -5.82 -11.23
CA GLY A 168 -19.16 -6.19 -12.62
C GLY A 168 -18.82 -7.68 -12.77
N ILE A 169 -17.99 -8.22 -11.88
CA ILE A 169 -17.61 -9.64 -11.87
C ILE A 169 -18.84 -10.52 -11.65
N ALA A 170 -19.64 -10.21 -10.64
CA ALA A 170 -20.87 -10.95 -10.32
C ALA A 170 -21.88 -10.92 -11.48
N LYS A 171 -22.06 -9.76 -12.11
CA LYS A 171 -22.96 -9.61 -13.26
C LYS A 171 -22.56 -10.50 -14.45
N ASN A 172 -21.28 -10.81 -14.58
CA ASN A 172 -20.73 -11.65 -15.64
C ASN A 172 -20.54 -13.12 -15.22
N GLY A 173 -21.17 -13.56 -14.12
CA GLY A 173 -21.14 -14.96 -13.67
C GLY A 173 -19.94 -15.33 -12.80
N GLY A 174 -19.12 -14.33 -12.42
CA GLY A 174 -18.07 -14.51 -11.42
C GLY A 174 -18.62 -14.57 -9.99
N LYS A 175 -17.76 -14.97 -9.05
CA LYS A 175 -18.05 -15.08 -7.61
C LYS A 175 -17.06 -14.22 -6.82
N PRO A 176 -17.23 -12.89 -6.88
CA PRO A 176 -16.36 -11.99 -6.13
C PRO A 176 -16.69 -12.08 -4.64
N VAL A 177 -15.66 -12.01 -3.82
CA VAL A 177 -15.71 -11.97 -2.36
C VAL A 177 -14.93 -10.75 -1.88
#